data_AF-A0A832Y454-F1
#
_entry.id   AF-A0A832Y454-F1
#
_cell.length_a   1.000
_cell.length_b   1.000
_cell.length_c   1.000
_cell.angle_alpha   90.00
_cell.angle_beta   90.00
_cell.angle_gamma   90.00
#
_symmetry.space_group_name_H-M   'P 1'
#
loop_
_entity.id
_entity.type
_entity.pdbx_description
1 polymer ?
#
loop_
_entity_poly.entity_id
_entity_poly.type
_entity_poly.pdbx_seq_one_letter_code
_entity_poly.pdbx_strand_id
1 'polypeptide(L)'
;MADDLEQQQRRLRLKKTLEELQGMRGMGTELVTIIIPPDRLISDVRGQLGQEAGQAANIKSKSTRKHVADAIESGIAVLNRHKNAGERGLAIFVGHVIVGNNKSRLVTVVVEDPPDEFTSFRYRCDSTFELTQLEEMLIDRTAYGLFVIDRGEAAYGLASGKRITCQEELQS
;
A
#
# COMPACT_ATOMS: atom_id res chain seq x y z
N MET A 1 -17.69 19.44 -2.04
CA MET A 1 -17.27 20.18 -3.26
C MET A 1 -15.75 20.27 -3.38
N ALA A 2 -15.02 20.91 -2.46
CA ALA A 2 -13.55 20.92 -2.51
C ALA A 2 -12.92 19.56 -2.17
N ASP A 3 -13.37 18.91 -1.09
CA ASP A 3 -12.92 17.57 -0.70
C ASP A 3 -13.16 16.50 -1.78
N ASP A 4 -14.30 16.57 -2.48
CA ASP A 4 -14.62 15.62 -3.57
C ASP A 4 -13.63 15.74 -4.74
N LEU A 5 -13.22 16.97 -5.06
CA LEU A 5 -12.23 17.26 -6.10
C LEU A 5 -10.84 16.76 -5.71
N GLU A 6 -10.42 16.98 -4.46
CA GLU A 6 -9.15 16.47 -3.94
C GLU A 6 -9.13 14.94 -3.92
N GLN A 7 -10.22 14.31 -3.49
CA GLN A 7 -10.36 12.85 -3.48
C GLN A 7 -10.29 12.27 -4.91
N GLN A 8 -10.95 12.90 -5.88
CA GLN A 8 -10.85 12.52 -7.28
C GLN A 8 -9.41 12.66 -7.82
N GLN A 9 -8.71 13.75 -7.48
CA GLN A 9 -7.31 13.93 -7.87
C GLN A 9 -6.41 12.84 -7.26
N ARG A 10 -6.58 12.50 -5.98
CA ARG A 10 -5.84 11.41 -5.32
C ARG A 10 -6.08 10.07 -6.02
N ARG A 11 -7.35 9.73 -6.32
CA ARG A 11 -7.70 8.48 -7.04
C ARG A 11 -7.06 8.42 -8.42
N LEU A 12 -7.06 9.54 -9.16
CA LEU A 12 -6.42 9.60 -10.48
C LEU A 12 -4.90 9.44 -10.40
N ARG A 13 -4.23 10.05 -9.40
CA ARG A 13 -2.79 9.88 -9.16
C ARG A 13 -2.47 8.42 -8.82
N LEU A 14 -3.21 7.84 -7.87
CA LEU A 14 -3.03 6.45 -7.47
C LEU A 14 -3.22 5.50 -8.65
N LYS A 15 -4.24 5.71 -9.48
CA LYS A 15 -4.50 4.88 -10.67
C LYS A 15 -3.32 4.86 -11.64
N LYS A 16 -2.73 6.03 -11.93
CA LYS A 16 -1.54 6.12 -12.79
C LYS A 16 -0.35 5.38 -12.18
N THR A 17 -0.08 5.61 -10.89
CA THR A 17 1.01 4.93 -10.19
C THR A 17 0.80 3.42 -10.14
N LEU A 18 -0.44 2.96 -9.96
CA LEU A 18 -0.78 1.55 -9.94
C LEU A 18 -0.57 0.88 -11.30
N GLU A 19 -1.00 1.52 -12.39
CA GLU A 19 -0.74 1.04 -13.76
C GLU A 19 0.77 0.95 -14.04
N GLU A 20 1.55 1.93 -13.59
CA GLU A 20 3.02 1.89 -13.69
C GLU A 20 3.61 0.71 -12.91
N LEU A 21 3.21 0.53 -11.65
CA LEU A 21 3.72 -0.54 -10.78
C LEU A 21 3.34 -1.94 -11.27
N GLN A 22 2.12 -2.13 -11.79
CA GLN A 22 1.64 -3.40 -12.35
C GLN A 22 2.48 -3.85 -13.56
N GLY A 23 3.01 -2.90 -14.33
CA GLY A 23 3.89 -3.18 -15.47
C GLY A 23 5.31 -3.58 -15.10
N MET A 24 5.74 -3.33 -13.85
CA MET A 24 7.12 -3.58 -13.41
C MET A 24 7.31 -5.05 -13.01
N ARG A 25 8.36 -5.68 -13.56
CA ARG A 25 8.76 -7.05 -13.22
C ARG A 25 10.25 -7.13 -12.92
N GLY A 26 10.59 -7.90 -11.89
CA GLY A 26 11.97 -8.26 -11.53
C GLY A 26 12.42 -9.55 -12.21
N MET A 27 13.74 -9.79 -12.23
CA MET A 27 14.31 -11.05 -12.74
C MET A 27 14.15 -12.23 -11.76
N GLY A 28 13.91 -11.93 -10.49
CA GLY A 28 13.68 -12.89 -9.41
C GLY A 28 12.98 -12.19 -8.25
N THR A 29 13.16 -12.68 -7.02
CA THR A 29 12.61 -12.05 -5.80
C THR A 29 13.43 -10.83 -5.41
N GLU A 30 13.25 -9.73 -6.13
CA GLU A 30 14.08 -8.52 -6.07
C GLU A 30 13.27 -7.23 -6.00
N LEU A 31 11.93 -7.34 -5.95
CA LEU A 31 11.01 -6.24 -5.76
C LEU A 31 10.44 -6.27 -4.34
N VAL A 32 10.70 -5.21 -3.59
CA VAL A 32 10.28 -5.05 -2.20
C VAL A 32 9.11 -4.07 -2.15
N THR A 33 7.99 -4.54 -1.61
CA THR A 33 6.83 -3.74 -1.24
C THR A 33 6.80 -3.54 0.27
N ILE A 34 6.64 -2.28 0.69
CA ILE A 34 6.49 -1.89 2.09
C ILE A 34 5.25 -1.01 2.18
N ILE A 35 4.26 -1.41 2.99
CA ILE A 35 3.06 -0.63 3.28
C ILE A 35 3.03 -0.37 4.78
N ILE A 36 2.89 0.89 5.16
CA ILE A 36 2.92 1.36 6.54
C ILE A 36 1.59 2.06 6.83
N PRO A 37 0.72 1.48 7.67
CA PRO A 37 -0.49 2.14 8.13
C PRO A 37 -0.16 3.32 9.08
N PRO A 38 -1.09 4.27 9.26
CA PRO A 38 -0.83 5.50 10.03
C PRO A 38 -0.54 5.27 11.51
N ASP A 39 -1.01 4.15 12.07
CA ASP A 39 -0.81 3.73 13.46
C ASP A 39 0.60 3.18 13.74
N ARG A 40 1.38 2.85 12.69
CA ARG A 40 2.68 2.22 12.84
C ARG A 40 3.84 3.21 12.75
N LEU A 41 4.76 3.09 13.70
CA LEU A 41 5.96 3.94 13.75
C LEU A 41 6.98 3.56 12.69
N ILE A 42 7.54 4.56 11.99
CA ILE A 42 8.62 4.37 11.00
C ILE A 42 9.87 3.75 11.63
N SER A 43 10.15 4.06 12.91
CA SER A 43 11.29 3.47 13.65
C SER A 43 11.26 1.95 13.65
N ASP A 44 10.07 1.38 13.85
CA ASP A 44 9.87 -0.06 13.99
C ASP A 44 10.02 -0.74 12.64
N VAL A 45 9.47 -0.10 11.59
CA VAL A 45 9.63 -0.58 10.21
C VAL A 45 11.09 -0.54 9.79
N ARG A 46 11.83 0.52 10.13
CA ARG A 46 13.28 0.61 9.87
C ARG A 46 14.06 -0.49 10.60
N GLY A 47 13.71 -0.78 11.85
CA GLY A 47 14.29 -1.89 12.61
C GLY A 47 14.05 -3.23 11.92
N GLN A 48 12.82 -3.48 11.46
CA GLN A 48 12.46 -4.68 10.71
C GLN A 48 13.25 -4.80 9.40
N LEU A 49 13.36 -3.73 8.61
CA LEU A 49 14.17 -3.74 7.38
C LEU A 49 15.65 -4.06 7.65
N GLY A 50 16.22 -3.61 8.78
CA GLY A 50 17.57 -3.99 9.19
C GLY A 50 17.72 -5.50 9.43
N GLN A 51 16.70 -6.14 10.02
CA GLN A 51 16.68 -7.60 10.20
C GLN A 51 16.56 -8.33 8.86
N GLU A 52 15.70 -7.84 7.96
CA GLU A 52 15.55 -8.39 6.60
C GLU A 52 16.84 -8.26 5.79
N ALA A 53 17.59 -7.16 5.93
CA ALA A 53 18.92 -7.01 5.31
C ALA A 53 19.91 -8.08 5.80
N GLY A 54 19.89 -8.38 7.10
CA GLY A 54 20.70 -9.47 7.68
C GLY A 54 20.32 -10.85 7.14
N GLN A 55 19.03 -11.11 6.95
CA GLN A 55 18.55 -12.36 6.34
C GLN A 55 18.93 -12.46 4.85
N ALA A 56 18.80 -11.37 4.11
CA ALA A 56 19.15 -11.28 2.69
C ALA A 56 20.63 -11.60 2.42
N ALA A 57 21.52 -11.37 3.39
CA ALA A 57 22.94 -11.72 3.29
C ALA A 57 23.19 -13.23 3.03
N ASN A 58 22.26 -14.10 3.45
CA ASN A 58 22.33 -15.55 3.28
C ASN A 58 21.82 -16.05 1.92
N ILE A 59 21.32 -15.16 1.05
CA ILE A 59 20.87 -15.54 -0.29
C ILE A 59 22.05 -16.10 -1.10
N LYS A 60 21.87 -17.30 -1.68
CA LYS A 60 22.90 -18.03 -2.44
C LYS A 60 23.32 -17.30 -3.72
N SER A 61 22.35 -16.76 -4.46
CA SER A 61 22.61 -16.00 -5.70
C SER A 61 23.26 -14.66 -5.37
N LYS A 62 24.47 -14.44 -5.89
CA LYS A 62 25.21 -13.17 -5.70
C LYS A 62 24.45 -11.96 -6.25
N SER A 63 23.82 -12.10 -7.42
CA SER A 63 23.05 -11.03 -8.06
C SER A 63 21.83 -10.68 -7.22
N THR A 64 21.02 -11.67 -6.86
CA THR A 64 19.77 -11.47 -6.11
C THR A 64 20.04 -10.93 -4.72
N ARG A 65 21.07 -11.44 -4.05
CA ARG A 65 21.51 -10.88 -2.76
C ARG A 65 21.84 -9.38 -2.85
N LYS A 66 22.58 -8.98 -3.90
CA LYS A 66 22.91 -7.57 -4.11
C LYS A 66 21.66 -6.74 -4.38
N HIS A 67 20.81 -7.19 -5.30
CA HIS A 67 19.60 -6.44 -5.67
C HIS A 67 18.62 -6.28 -4.50
N VAL A 68 18.46 -7.31 -3.67
CA VAL A 68 17.64 -7.23 -2.45
C VAL A 68 18.27 -6.28 -1.42
N ALA A 69 19.59 -6.35 -1.21
CA ALA A 69 20.27 -5.42 -0.31
C ALA A 69 20.13 -3.96 -0.75
N ASP A 70 20.38 -3.68 -2.04
CA ASP A 70 20.24 -2.35 -2.64
C ASP A 70 18.79 -1.83 -2.50
N ALA A 71 17.79 -2.71 -2.66
CA ALA A 71 16.38 -2.35 -2.51
C ALA A 71 16.03 -2.01 -1.05
N ILE A 72 16.49 -2.81 -0.09
CA ILE A 72 16.27 -2.56 1.34
C ILE A 72 16.95 -1.26 1.77
N GLU A 73 18.19 -1.02 1.34
CA GLU A 73 18.92 0.22 1.65
C GLU A 73 18.20 1.44 1.08
N SER A 74 17.72 1.37 -0.16
CA SER A 74 16.92 2.43 -0.77
C SER A 74 15.59 2.65 -0.03
N GLY A 75 14.92 1.59 0.43
CA GLY A 75 13.74 1.69 1.28
C GLY A 75 14.02 2.40 2.61
N ILE A 76 15.12 2.06 3.29
CA ILE A 76 15.57 2.72 4.52
C ILE A 76 15.88 4.21 4.26
N ALA A 77 16.52 4.53 3.13
CA ALA A 77 16.81 5.90 2.75
C ALA A 77 15.55 6.75 2.56
N VAL A 78 14.49 6.16 1.98
CA VAL A 78 13.17 6.80 1.92
C VAL A 78 12.62 7.02 3.33
N LEU A 79 12.57 5.98 4.17
CA LEU A 79 12.06 6.08 5.53
C LEU A 79 12.77 7.15 6.37
N ASN A 80 14.08 7.34 6.19
CA ASN A 80 14.84 8.37 6.90
C ASN A 80 14.45 9.81 6.49
N ARG A 81 13.83 10.00 5.32
CA ARG A 81 13.32 11.31 4.88
C ARG A 81 11.93 11.62 5.46
N HIS A 82 11.23 10.61 5.97
CA HIS A 82 9.89 10.75 6.55
C HIS A 82 9.93 10.75 8.08
N LYS A 83 9.22 11.69 8.70
CA LYS A 83 9.10 11.77 10.16
C LYS A 83 8.07 10.76 10.71
N ASN A 84 6.98 10.55 9.98
CA ASN A 84 5.90 9.61 10.28
C ASN A 84 5.28 9.09 8.98
N ALA A 85 4.38 8.12 9.07
CA ALA A 85 3.71 7.53 7.91
C ALA A 85 2.62 8.43 7.30
N GLY A 86 2.39 9.63 7.82
CA GLY A 86 1.26 10.49 7.44
C GLY A 86 -0.08 10.02 8.01
N GLU A 87 -1.15 10.76 7.71
CA GLU A 87 -2.50 10.48 8.22
C GLU A 87 -3.14 9.22 7.61
N ARG A 88 -2.78 8.91 6.35
CA ARG A 88 -3.34 7.78 5.60
C ARG A 88 -2.36 6.62 5.40
N GLY A 89 -1.17 6.76 5.97
CA GLY A 89 -0.07 5.82 5.79
C GLY A 89 0.77 6.08 4.54
N LEU A 90 1.79 5.24 4.38
CA LEU A 90 2.86 5.37 3.39
C LEU A 90 3.11 4.03 2.71
N ALA A 91 3.19 4.01 1.38
CA ALA A 91 3.64 2.84 0.65
C ALA A 91 4.94 3.13 -0.14
N ILE A 92 5.87 2.18 -0.09
CA ILE A 92 7.17 2.24 -0.74
C ILE A 92 7.34 0.98 -1.57
N PHE A 93 7.62 1.17 -2.86
CA PHE A 93 7.89 0.12 -3.83
C PHE A 93 9.30 0.32 -4.33
N VAL A 94 10.18 -0.63 -4.06
CA VAL A 94 11.59 -0.50 -4.38
C VAL A 94 12.17 -1.80 -4.90
N GLY A 95 12.93 -1.75 -5.98
CA GLY A 95 13.52 -2.97 -6.51
C GLY A 95 14.12 -2.82 -7.90
N HIS A 96 14.75 -3.90 -8.34
CA HIS A 96 15.38 -3.97 -9.64
C HIS A 96 14.38 -4.40 -10.71
N VAL A 97 13.96 -3.47 -11.56
CA VAL A 97 12.99 -3.70 -12.64
C VAL A 97 13.72 -3.95 -13.95
N ILE A 98 13.23 -4.91 -14.74
CA ILE A 98 13.78 -5.25 -16.05
C ILE A 98 13.52 -4.11 -17.03
N VAL A 99 14.58 -3.64 -17.70
CA VAL A 99 14.50 -2.57 -18.72
C VAL A 99 14.74 -3.09 -20.13
N GLY A 100 15.06 -4.39 -20.27
CA GLY A 100 15.41 -5.05 -21.54
C GLY A 100 16.90 -5.32 -21.70
N ASN A 101 17.25 -6.16 -22.68
CA ASN A 101 18.63 -6.55 -22.99
C ASN A 101 19.43 -7.08 -21.77
N ASN A 102 18.77 -7.89 -20.93
CA ASN A 102 19.32 -8.47 -19.70
C ASN A 102 19.83 -7.44 -18.68
N LYS A 103 19.32 -6.20 -18.74
CA LYS A 103 19.63 -5.13 -17.78
C LYS A 103 18.42 -4.85 -16.89
N SER A 104 18.72 -4.57 -15.63
CA SER A 104 17.77 -4.06 -14.65
C SER A 104 18.17 -2.67 -14.17
N ARG A 105 17.19 -1.90 -13.71
CA ARG A 105 17.38 -0.60 -13.06
C ARG A 105 16.71 -0.63 -11.70
N LEU A 106 17.39 -0.07 -10.69
CA LEU A 106 16.76 0.18 -9.40
C LEU A 106 15.72 1.30 -9.56
N VAL A 107 14.49 0.99 -9.21
CA VAL A 107 13.36 1.92 -9.20
C VAL A 107 12.86 2.05 -7.76
N THR A 108 12.49 3.28 -7.39
CA THR A 108 11.88 3.59 -6.11
C THR A 108 10.65 4.44 -6.38
N VAL A 109 9.50 3.96 -5.98
CA VAL A 109 8.21 4.67 -6.06
C VAL A 109 7.66 4.80 -4.65
N VAL A 110 7.25 6.00 -4.29
CA VAL A 110 6.67 6.30 -2.98
C VAL A 110 5.26 6.83 -3.23
N VAL A 111 4.29 6.23 -2.55
CA VAL A 111 2.90 6.67 -2.56
C VAL A 111 2.62 7.31 -1.21
N GLU A 112 2.53 8.64 -1.25
CA GLU A 112 2.12 9.50 -0.15
C GLU A 112 0.65 9.90 -0.35
N ASP A 113 -0.07 10.09 0.75
CA ASP A 113 -1.45 10.58 0.75
C ASP A 113 -2.41 9.79 -0.19
N PRO A 114 -2.55 8.47 0.02
CA PRO A 114 -3.50 7.66 -0.74
C PRO A 114 -4.97 8.11 -0.57
N PRO A 115 -5.89 7.72 -1.47
CA PRO A 115 -7.30 8.07 -1.37
C PRO A 115 -7.99 7.58 -0.09
N ASP A 116 -7.54 6.45 0.46
CA ASP A 116 -8.00 5.88 1.72
C ASP A 116 -6.79 5.45 2.56
N GLU A 117 -7.00 5.25 3.85
CA GLU A 117 -5.94 4.81 4.77
C GLU A 117 -5.51 3.35 4.51
N PHE A 118 -4.22 3.06 4.63
CA PHE A 118 -3.76 1.67 4.61
C PHE A 118 -4.27 0.91 5.83
N THR A 119 -4.78 -0.30 5.59
CA THR A 119 -5.46 -1.10 6.63
C THR A 119 -4.50 -1.87 7.51
N SER A 120 -3.34 -2.25 6.96
CA SER A 120 -2.39 -3.11 7.66
C SER A 120 -0.99 -2.95 7.12
N PHE A 121 -0.01 -3.20 7.99
CA PHE A 121 1.39 -3.26 7.60
C PHE A 121 1.66 -4.44 6.67
N ARG A 122 2.45 -4.20 5.62
CA ARG A 122 2.89 -5.26 4.71
C ARG A 122 4.36 -5.08 4.36
N TYR A 123 5.12 -6.16 4.50
CA TYR A 123 6.45 -6.31 3.90
C TYR A 123 6.43 -7.53 3.00
N ARG A 124 6.80 -7.37 1.74
CA ARG A 124 6.86 -8.47 0.77
C ARG A 124 8.03 -8.27 -0.17
N CYS A 125 8.82 -9.33 -0.39
CA CYS A 125 9.82 -9.39 -1.45
C CYS A 125 9.39 -10.44 -2.46
N ASP A 126 9.22 -10.06 -3.72
CA ASP A 126 8.76 -10.95 -4.78
C ASP A 126 9.29 -10.49 -6.17
N SER A 127 8.88 -11.16 -7.23
CA SER A 127 9.17 -10.83 -8.63
C SER A 127 8.27 -9.76 -9.23
N THR A 128 7.17 -9.46 -8.56
CA THR A 128 6.21 -8.38 -8.86
C THR A 128 5.94 -7.60 -7.59
N PHE A 129 5.54 -6.33 -7.70
CA PHE A 129 5.07 -5.59 -6.53
C PHE A 129 3.74 -6.14 -6.04
N GLU A 130 3.55 -6.13 -4.72
CA GLU A 130 2.31 -6.51 -4.06
C GLU A 130 1.39 -5.29 -4.00
N LEU A 131 0.30 -5.30 -4.76
CA LEU A 131 -0.54 -4.10 -4.99
C LEU A 131 -1.95 -4.19 -4.43
N THR A 132 -2.30 -5.31 -3.78
CA THR A 132 -3.67 -5.62 -3.32
C THR A 132 -4.35 -4.47 -2.57
N GLN A 133 -3.66 -3.84 -1.61
CA GLN A 133 -4.27 -2.73 -0.84
C GLN A 133 -4.54 -1.50 -1.71
N LEU A 134 -3.69 -1.19 -2.70
CA LEU A 134 -3.90 -0.05 -3.59
C LEU A 134 -5.03 -0.35 -4.59
N GLU A 135 -5.12 -1.59 -5.06
CA GLU A 135 -6.22 -2.04 -5.92
C GLU A 135 -7.56 -1.92 -5.20
N GLU A 136 -7.63 -2.33 -3.94
CA GLU A 136 -8.85 -2.25 -3.12
C GLU A 136 -9.36 -0.81 -2.92
N MET A 137 -8.47 0.19 -2.89
CA MET A 137 -8.82 1.63 -2.80
C MET A 137 -9.43 2.17 -4.09
N LEU A 138 -9.16 1.53 -5.24
CA LEU A 138 -9.69 1.94 -6.53
C LEU A 138 -11.00 1.25 -6.89
N ILE A 139 -11.36 0.16 -6.19
CA ILE A 139 -12.65 -0.50 -6.35
C ILE A 139 -13.75 0.46 -5.92
N ASP A 140 -14.60 0.88 -6.87
CA ASP A 140 -15.83 1.58 -6.54
C ASP A 140 -16.76 0.65 -5.78
N ARG A 141 -16.72 0.74 -4.45
CA ARG A 141 -17.71 0.12 -3.61
C ARG A 141 -19.00 0.92 -3.78
N THR A 142 -19.95 0.35 -4.51
CA THR A 142 -21.32 0.86 -4.52
C THR A 142 -21.80 0.84 -3.07
N ALA A 143 -22.04 2.03 -2.51
CA ALA A 143 -22.56 2.15 -1.17
C ALA A 143 -24.08 2.05 -1.23
N TYR A 144 -24.65 1.12 -0.47
CA TYR A 144 -26.10 0.95 -0.35
C TYR A 144 -26.56 1.53 0.98
N GLY A 145 -27.59 2.38 0.94
CA GLY A 145 -28.36 2.73 2.12
C GLY A 145 -29.32 1.58 2.46
N LEU A 146 -29.20 1.04 3.65
CA LEU A 146 -30.08 0.00 4.17
C LEU A 146 -31.02 0.64 5.17
N PHE A 147 -32.32 0.41 4.98
CA PHE A 147 -33.36 0.77 5.94
C PHE A 147 -34.06 -0.52 6.35
N VAL A 148 -34.07 -0.80 7.65
CA VAL A 148 -34.78 -1.94 8.25
C VAL A 148 -35.87 -1.36 9.13
N ILE A 149 -37.11 -1.79 8.91
CA ILE A 149 -38.28 -1.29 9.63
C ILE A 149 -39.05 -2.51 10.14
N ASP A 150 -39.30 -2.56 11.45
CA ASP A 150 -40.18 -3.52 12.10
C ASP A 150 -41.27 -2.78 12.92
N ARG A 151 -42.20 -3.52 13.54
CA ARG A 151 -43.27 -2.93 14.37
C ARG A 151 -42.68 -2.31 15.65
N GLY A 152 -42.47 -1.00 15.59
CA GLY A 152 -42.07 -0.19 16.75
C GLY A 152 -40.58 0.12 16.80
N GLU A 153 -39.79 -0.39 15.85
CA GLU A 153 -38.37 -0.10 15.75
C GLU A 153 -37.94 0.03 14.28
N ALA A 154 -36.95 0.87 14.04
CA ALA A 154 -36.33 1.02 12.73
C ALA A 154 -34.83 1.25 12.89
N ALA A 155 -34.04 0.81 11.93
CA ALA A 155 -32.62 1.08 11.88
C ALA A 155 -32.21 1.46 10.47
N TYR A 156 -31.25 2.37 10.34
CA TYR A 156 -30.63 2.62 9.06
C TYR A 156 -29.11 2.58 9.14
N GLY A 157 -28.51 2.17 8.04
CA GLY A 157 -27.07 1.98 7.96
C GLY A 157 -26.55 2.06 6.54
N LEU A 158 -25.23 2.08 6.42
CA LEU A 158 -24.54 2.06 5.14
C LEU A 158 -23.84 0.71 4.98
N ALA A 159 -24.04 0.07 3.83
CA ALA A 159 -23.26 -1.06 3.38
C ALA A 159 -22.32 -0.61 2.25
N SER A 160 -21.01 -0.77 2.46
CA SER A 160 -19.98 -0.48 1.45
C SER A 160 -19.05 -1.68 1.28
N GLY A 161 -19.22 -2.41 0.17
CA GLY A 161 -18.55 -3.69 -0.04
C GLY A 161 -18.95 -4.73 1.02
N LYS A 162 -17.98 -5.26 1.78
CA LYS A 162 -18.21 -6.23 2.88
C LYS A 162 -18.48 -5.59 4.25
N ARG A 163 -18.37 -4.26 4.36
CA ARG A 163 -18.52 -3.56 5.64
C ARG A 163 -19.94 -3.03 5.77
N ILE A 164 -20.61 -3.34 6.87
CA ILE A 164 -21.93 -2.82 7.23
C ILE A 164 -21.75 -1.98 8.49
N THR A 165 -22.19 -0.74 8.46
CA THR A 165 -22.16 0.19 9.60
C THR A 165 -23.57 0.65 9.91
N CYS A 166 -24.09 0.31 11.09
CA CYS A 166 -25.33 0.89 11.63
C CYS A 166 -25.07 2.35 12.00
N GLN A 167 -25.93 3.26 11.57
CA GLN A 167 -25.82 4.69 11.89
C GLN A 167 -26.69 5.03 13.09
N GLU A 168 -27.95 4.62 13.05
CA GLU A 168 -28.92 4.95 14.09
C GLU A 168 -29.99 3.86 14.19
N GLU A 169 -30.43 3.64 15.43
CA GLU A 169 -31.57 2.81 15.79
C GLU A 169 -32.65 3.74 16.38
N LEU A 170 -33.87 3.59 15.89
CA LEU A 170 -35.04 4.37 16.23
C LEU A 170 -36.05 3.44 16.91
N GLN A 171 -36.57 3.85 18.07
CA GLN A 171 -37.64 3.14 18.77
C GLN A 171 -38.83 4.08 18.95
N SER A 172 -40.04 3.53 18.83
CA SER A 172 -41.30 4.22 19.05
C SER A 172 -41.74 4.23 20.51
#